data_AF-A0A7C6UPP2-F1
#
_entry.id   AF-A0A7C6UPP2-F1
#
_cell.length_a   1.000
_cell.length_b   1.000
_cell.length_c   1.000
_cell.angle_alpha   90.00
_cell.angle_beta   90.00
_cell.angle_gamma   90.00
#
_symmetry.space_group_name_H-M   'P 1'
#
loop_
_entity.id
_entity.type
_entity.pdbx_description
1 polymer ?
#
loop_
_entity_poly.entity_id
_entity_poly.type
_entity_poly.pdbx_seq_one_letter_code
_entity_poly.pdbx_strand_id
1 'polypeptide(L)' 'SLGIGSCWINNLTRLGGEKTVQDYLFKLGLPRGNKVYGCAALGYVSGEFPEAPKRRENNVLFLVGE' A
#
# COMPACT_ATOMS: atom_id res chain seq x y z
N SER A 1 -7.27 -1.01 17.05
CA SER A 1 -7.47 -1.46 15.65
C SER A 1 -8.92 -1.95 15.50
N LEU A 2 -9.39 -2.20 14.26
CA LEU A 2 -10.80 -2.56 13.97
C LEU A 2 -11.02 -4.04 13.60
N GLY A 3 -10.01 -4.89 13.69
CA GLY A 3 -10.11 -6.29 13.26
C GLY A 3 -10.24 -6.51 11.74
N ILE A 4 -9.97 -5.47 10.94
CA ILE A 4 -10.00 -5.51 9.48
C ILE A 4 -8.59 -5.78 8.96
N GLY A 5 -8.45 -6.77 8.07
CA GLY A 5 -7.21 -7.03 7.35
C GLY A 5 -6.93 -5.99 6.28
N SER A 6 -5.65 -5.77 6.01
CA SER A 6 -5.21 -4.80 5.00
C SER A 6 -4.07 -5.33 4.16
N CYS A 7 -4.03 -4.96 2.88
CA CYS A 7 -2.91 -5.24 1.98
C CYS A 7 -2.55 -3.99 1.16
N TRP A 8 -1.25 -3.65 1.09
CA TRP A 8 -0.74 -2.63 0.19
C TRP A 8 -0.66 -3.19 -1.23
N ILE A 9 -1.39 -2.58 -2.16
CA ILE A 9 -1.35 -2.92 -3.59
C ILE A 9 -0.65 -1.80 -4.35
N ASN A 10 0.47 -2.11 -5.00
CA ASN A 10 1.35 -1.12 -5.63
C ASN A 10 1.27 -1.06 -7.16
N ASN A 11 0.32 -1.79 -7.78
CA ASN A 11 0.27 -1.90 -9.24
C ASN A 11 -0.08 -0.56 -9.90
N LEU A 12 -0.98 0.23 -9.33
CA LEU A 12 -1.36 1.54 -9.88
C LEU A 12 -0.26 2.59 -9.74
N THR A 13 0.71 2.41 -8.84
CA THR A 13 1.92 3.25 -8.78
C THR A 13 2.78 3.08 -10.03
N ARG A 14 2.71 1.91 -10.67
CA ARG A 14 3.45 1.60 -11.91
C ARG A 14 2.63 1.83 -13.16
N LEU A 15 1.34 1.47 -13.13
CA LEU A 15 0.45 1.46 -14.29
C LEU A 15 -0.50 2.67 -14.36
N GLY A 16 -0.57 3.51 -13.33
CA GLY A 16 -1.47 4.66 -13.26
C GLY A 16 -1.17 5.78 -14.26
N GLY A 17 -0.05 5.70 -14.98
CA GLY A 17 0.27 6.58 -16.10
C GLY A 17 -0.43 6.21 -17.41
N GLU A 18 -0.87 4.96 -17.56
CA GLU A 18 -1.49 4.46 -18.79
C GLU A 18 -2.83 5.14 -19.05
N LYS A 19 -3.07 5.62 -20.27
CA LYS A 19 -4.26 6.41 -20.61
C LYS A 19 -5.56 5.67 -20.27
N THR A 20 -5.63 4.38 -20.59
CA THR A 20 -6.80 3.53 -20.31
C THR A 20 -7.06 3.41 -18.80
N VAL A 21 -5.99 3.30 -18.00
CA VAL A 21 -6.06 3.28 -16.54
C VAL A 21 -6.49 4.63 -15.99
N GLN A 22 -5.91 5.74 -16.47
CA GLN A 22 -6.30 7.09 -16.03
C GLN A 22 -7.75 7.42 -16.36
N ASP A 23 -8.23 7.03 -17.54
CA ASP A 23 -9.63 7.22 -17.94
C ASP A 23 -10.57 6.40 -17.06
N TYR A 24 -10.16 5.20 -16.65
CA TYR A 24 -10.91 4.39 -15.70
C TYR A 24 -10.91 5.01 -14.30
N LEU A 25 -9.75 5.47 -13.80
CA LEU A 25 -9.63 6.11 -12.50
C LEU A 25 -10.40 7.43 -12.43
N PHE A 26 -10.44 8.20 -13.51
CA PHE A 26 -11.26 9.41 -13.61
C PHE A 26 -12.76 9.09 -13.46
N LYS A 27 -13.23 8.00 -14.08
CA LYS A 27 -14.62 7.53 -13.91
C LYS A 27 -14.92 7.11 -12.46
N LEU A 28 -13.92 6.63 -11.72
CA LEU A 28 -14.04 6.31 -10.30
C LEU A 28 -13.91 7.53 -9.37
N GLY A 29 -13.70 8.73 -9.93
CA GLY A 29 -13.64 9.99 -9.18
C GLY A 29 -12.23 10.49 -8.87
N LEU A 30 -11.17 9.87 -9.39
CA LEU A 30 -9.81 10.40 -9.24
C LEU A 30 -9.62 11.65 -10.13
N PRO A 31 -9.24 12.81 -9.57
CA PRO A 31 -8.98 14.01 -10.37
C PRO A 31 -7.89 13.81 -11.41
N ARG A 32 -8.04 14.47 -12.57
CA ARG A 32 -6.98 14.49 -13.60
C ARG A 32 -5.73 15.16 -13.02
N GLY A 33 -4.56 14.62 -13.36
CA GLY A 33 -3.27 15.10 -12.86
C GLY A 33 -2.84 14.47 -11.52
N ASN A 34 -3.75 13.85 -10.77
CA ASN A 34 -3.37 13.10 -9.56
C ASN A 34 -2.65 11.79 -9.92
N LYS A 35 -1.69 11.42 -9.07
CA LYS A 35 -0.96 10.15 -9.17
C LYS A 35 -1.37 9.24 -8.02
N VAL A 36 -1.52 7.95 -8.32
CA VAL A 36 -1.73 6.92 -7.31
C VAL A 36 -0.36 6.46 -6.80
N TYR A 37 -0.12 6.57 -5.49
CA TYR A 37 1.12 6.12 -4.86
C TYR A 37 0.99 4.77 -4.15
N GLY A 38 -0.24 4.32 -3.91
CA GLY A 38 -0.55 3.05 -3.30
C GLY A 38 -2.06 2.87 -3.21
N CYS A 39 -2.49 1.62 -3.08
CA CYS A 39 -3.87 1.25 -2.83
C CYS A 39 -3.92 0.36 -1.58
N ALA A 40 -5.01 0.47 -0.81
CA ALA A 40 -5.27 -0.43 0.31
C ALA A 40 -6.45 -1.32 -0.04
N ALA A 41 -6.23 -2.63 -0.11
CA ALA A 41 -7.34 -3.58 0.00
C ALA A 41 -7.68 -3.74 1.49
N LEU A 42 -8.95 -3.63 1.83
CA LEU A 42 -9.48 -3.76 3.18
C LEU A 42 -10.59 -4.82 3.19
N GLY A 43 -10.58 -5.70 4.18
CA GLY A 43 -11.61 -6.72 4.31
C GLY A 43 -11.37 -7.67 5.47
N TYR A 44 -12.33 -8.56 5.69
CA TYR A 44 -12.18 -9.66 6.63
C TYR A 44 -11.50 -10.83 5.93
N VAL A 45 -10.49 -11.40 6.58
CA VAL A 45 -9.74 -12.52 6.04
C VAL A 45 -10.61 -13.78 6.02
N SER A 46 -10.54 -14.54 4.93
CA SER A 46 -11.09 -15.89 4.86
C SER A 46 -10.07 -16.86 5.45
N GLY A 47 -10.03 -16.97 6.78
CA GLY A 47 -9.08 -17.82 7.52
C GLY A 47 -8.20 -17.01 8.48
N GLU A 48 -6.97 -17.46 8.68
CA GLU A 48 -6.02 -16.82 9.59
C GLU A 48 -5.22 -15.71 8.91
N PHE A 49 -4.78 -14.74 9.70
CA PHE A 49 -3.83 -13.74 9.22
C PHE A 49 -2.48 -14.38 8.89
N PRO A 50 -1.78 -13.91 7.85
CA PRO A 50 -0.41 -14.35 7.60
C PRO A 50 0.49 -13.95 8.77
N GLU A 51 1.45 -14.81 9.10
CA GLU A 51 2.46 -14.46 10.09
C GLU A 51 3.28 -13.26 9.62
N ALA A 52 3.50 -12.32 10.54
CA ALA A 52 4.33 -11.16 10.26
C ALA A 52 5.78 -11.61 9.99
N PRO A 53 6.46 -11.05 8.97
CA PRO A 53 7.86 -11.34 8.73
C PRO A 53 8.70 -10.96 9.96
N LYS A 54 9.74 -11.77 10.25
CA LYS A 54 10.67 -11.47 11.34
C LYS A 54 11.24 -10.07 11.19
N ARG A 55 11.25 -9.31 12.28
CA ARG A 55 11.84 -7.97 12.30
C ARG A 55 13.31 -8.07 11.91
N ARG A 56 13.73 -7.24 10.95
CA ARG A 56 15.14 -7.15 10.56
C ARG A 56 15.97 -6.62 11.74
N GLU A 57 16.99 -7.36 12.11
CA GLU A 57 17.97 -6.93 13.12
C GLU A 57 18.86 -5.81 12.57
N ASN A 58 19.47 -5.03 13.46
CA ASN A 58 20.38 -3.93 13.12
C ASN A 58 19.76 -2.84 12.22
N ASN A 59 18.43 -2.64 12.29
CA ASN A 59 17.73 -1.60 11.53
C ASN A 59 17.73 -0.22 12.23
N VAL A 60 18.37 -0.13 13.41
CA VAL A 60 18.54 1.10 14.18
C VAL A 60 20.01 1.15 14.63
N LEU A 61 20.68 2.24 14.30
CA LEU A 61 22.03 2.54 14.78
C LEU A 61 21.92 3.58 15.91
N PHE A 62 22.40 3.24 17.09
CA PHE A 62 22.55 4.20 18.18
C PHE A 62 23.96 4.78 18.12
N LEU A 63 24.05 6.11 18.06
CA LEU A 63 25.31 6.84 18.20
C LEU A 63 25.35 7.39 19.63
N VAL A 64 26.32 6.95 20.42
CA VAL A 64 26.57 7.47 21.78
C VAL A 64 27.85 8.30 21.71
N GLY A 65 27.75 9.59 22.02
CA GLY A 65 28.91 10.48 22.12
C GLY A 65 29.61 10.33 23.48
N GLU A 66 30.92 10.59 23.51
CA GLU A 66 31.73 10.71 24.73
C GLU A 66 31.45 12.02 25.49
#